data_AF-A0A7V0T712-F1
#
_entry.id   AF-A0A7V0T712-F1
#
_cell.length_a   1.000
_cell.length_b   1.000
_cell.length_c   1.000
_cell.angle_alpha   90.00
_cell.angle_beta   90.00
_cell.angle_gamma   90.00
#
_symmetry.space_group_name_H-M   'P 1'
#
loop_
_entity.id
_entity.type
_entity.pdbx_description
1 polymer ?
#
loop_
_entity_poly.entity_id
_entity_poly.type
_entity_poly.pdbx_seq_one_letter_code
_entity_poly.pdbx_strand_id
1 'polypeptide(L)'
;MPRLQALYDEYGPRGFVPITINLWQDMSIVKYYAGLYSYPFLRDGTGAVWNAYRIGNSIPLNYVVDTTMIVRYGAVGFNESVIRNWIETLLPQTGVEEQELPVARIESVRPSPARGPATVRLALPHPARVSVRVFSSAGRLVAEPFAGEVAAGERELTWNLADGRGERVPAGTYFVELNAAGQASRTKLSVLD
;
A
#
# COMPACT_ATOMS: atom_id res chain seq x y z
N MET A 1 -28.34 0.92 -12.51
CA MET A 1 -28.22 -0.53 -12.71
C MET A 1 -27.99 -1.21 -11.36
N PRO A 2 -28.99 -1.90 -10.77
CA PRO A 2 -28.87 -2.51 -9.45
C PRO A 2 -27.67 -3.47 -9.29
N ARG A 3 -27.29 -4.19 -10.35
CA ARG A 3 -26.15 -5.13 -10.33
C ARG A 3 -24.78 -4.45 -10.22
N LEU A 4 -24.60 -3.26 -10.82
CA LEU A 4 -23.36 -2.49 -10.65
C LEU A 4 -23.24 -1.89 -9.26
N GLN A 5 -24.36 -1.48 -8.67
CA GLN A 5 -24.41 -1.03 -7.29
C GLN A 5 -24.01 -2.15 -6.32
N ALA A 6 -24.54 -3.37 -6.51
CA ALA A 6 -24.15 -4.53 -5.70
C ALA A 6 -22.65 -4.84 -5.77
N LEU A 7 -22.04 -4.78 -6.98
CA LEU A 7 -20.59 -4.94 -7.13
C LEU A 7 -19.79 -3.85 -6.40
N TYR A 8 -20.26 -2.60 -6.45
CA TYR A 8 -19.61 -1.49 -5.76
C TYR A 8 -19.66 -1.66 -4.24
N ASP A 9 -20.83 -1.98 -3.69
CA ASP A 9 -21.01 -2.14 -2.24
C ASP A 9 -20.15 -3.31 -1.70
N GLU A 10 -19.97 -4.35 -2.51
CA GLU A 10 -19.23 -5.55 -2.12
C GLU A 10 -17.71 -5.44 -2.30
N TYR A 11 -17.24 -4.91 -3.43
CA TYR A 11 -15.81 -4.88 -3.76
C TYR A 11 -15.16 -3.50 -3.58
N GLY A 12 -15.95 -2.43 -3.43
CA GLY A 12 -15.46 -1.07 -3.16
C GLY A 12 -14.57 -1.01 -1.92
N PRO A 13 -15.01 -1.53 -0.75
CA PRO A 13 -14.18 -1.62 0.45
C PRO A 13 -12.93 -2.50 0.27
N ARG A 14 -12.93 -3.38 -0.74
CA ARG A 14 -11.85 -4.32 -1.05
C ARG A 14 -10.91 -3.81 -2.14
N GLY A 15 -11.07 -2.55 -2.54
CA GLY A 15 -10.16 -1.85 -3.45
C GLY A 15 -10.53 -1.90 -4.93
N PHE A 16 -11.73 -2.36 -5.29
CA PHE A 16 -12.20 -2.43 -6.67
C PHE A 16 -13.52 -1.68 -6.87
N VAL A 17 -13.60 -0.86 -7.90
CA VAL A 17 -14.74 0.00 -8.17
C VAL A 17 -15.22 -0.21 -9.61
N PRO A 18 -16.49 -0.60 -9.83
CA PRO A 18 -17.06 -0.63 -11.16
C PRO A 18 -17.27 0.80 -11.68
N ILE A 19 -16.95 1.04 -12.95
CA ILE A 19 -17.18 2.32 -13.61
C ILE A 19 -17.98 2.10 -14.89
N THR A 20 -19.05 2.89 -15.05
CA THR A 20 -19.80 2.94 -16.30
C THR A 20 -19.36 4.14 -17.13
N ILE A 21 -19.02 3.88 -18.39
CA ILE A 21 -18.72 4.92 -19.38
C ILE A 21 -19.92 5.05 -20.31
N ASN A 22 -20.55 6.23 -20.33
CA ASN A 22 -21.50 6.55 -21.38
C ASN A 22 -20.83 7.33 -22.49
N LEU A 23 -21.07 6.86 -23.70
CA LEU A 23 -20.78 7.59 -24.93
C LEU A 23 -22.06 8.25 -25.43
N TRP A 24 -21.92 9.45 -26.01
CA TRP A 24 -22.96 10.10 -26.80
C TRP A 24 -24.29 10.41 -26.07
N GLN A 25 -24.33 10.30 -24.74
CA GLN A 25 -25.48 10.69 -23.91
C GLN A 25 -25.39 12.16 -23.48
N ASP A 26 -26.58 12.74 -23.27
CA ASP A 26 -26.71 14.09 -22.72
C ASP A 26 -26.27 14.15 -21.25
N MET A 27 -25.71 15.30 -20.85
CA MET A 27 -25.22 15.51 -19.49
C MET A 27 -26.34 15.43 -18.44
N SER A 28 -27.58 15.78 -18.79
CA SER A 28 -28.73 15.65 -17.87
C SER A 28 -29.01 14.19 -17.53
N ILE A 29 -28.93 13.29 -18.52
CA ILE A 29 -29.12 11.85 -18.33
C ILE A 29 -27.99 11.27 -17.48
N VAL A 30 -26.74 11.67 -17.76
CA VAL A 30 -25.58 11.24 -16.96
C VAL A 30 -25.73 11.67 -15.49
N LYS A 31 -26.08 12.93 -15.24
CA LYS A 31 -26.29 13.46 -13.88
C LYS A 31 -27.45 12.79 -13.16
N TYR A 32 -28.54 12.50 -13.87
CA TYR A 32 -29.68 11.78 -13.32
C TYR A 32 -29.24 10.42 -12.77
N TYR A 33 -28.50 9.62 -13.55
CA TYR A 33 -28.02 8.33 -13.08
C TYR A 33 -26.96 8.43 -11.99
N ALA A 34 -26.06 9.42 -12.06
CA ALA A 34 -25.07 9.67 -11.00
C ALA A 34 -25.70 10.03 -9.65
N GLY A 35 -26.91 10.60 -9.65
CA GLY A 35 -27.66 10.89 -8.43
C GLY A 35 -28.40 9.67 -7.84
N LEU A 36 -28.56 8.59 -8.60
CA LEU A 36 -29.31 7.40 -8.18
C LEU A 36 -28.43 6.29 -7.60
N TYR A 37 -27.11 6.35 -7.80
CA TYR A 37 -26.19 5.26 -7.48
C TYR A 37 -24.87 5.78 -6.91
N SER A 38 -24.20 4.95 -6.12
CA SER A 38 -22.96 5.30 -5.42
C SER A 38 -21.69 5.02 -6.23
N TYR A 39 -21.77 4.23 -7.30
CA TYR A 39 -20.61 3.92 -8.15
C TYR A 39 -20.28 5.06 -9.14
N PRO A 40 -19.00 5.25 -9.51
CA PRO A 40 -18.59 6.33 -10.41
C PRO A 40 -19.17 6.21 -11.82
N PHE A 41 -19.52 7.36 -12.39
CA PHE A 41 -20.07 7.48 -13.74
C PHE A 41 -19.27 8.47 -14.56
N LEU A 42 -18.85 8.07 -15.77
CA LEU A 42 -18.03 8.92 -16.66
C LEU A 42 -18.77 9.21 -17.98
N ARG A 43 -18.82 10.49 -18.36
CA ARG A 43 -19.20 10.91 -19.71
C ARG A 43 -17.95 10.98 -20.58
N ASP A 44 -17.88 10.14 -21.61
CA ASP A 44 -16.83 10.22 -22.62
C ASP A 44 -17.42 10.69 -23.96
N GLY A 45 -17.79 11.97 -24.02
CA GLY A 45 -18.38 12.57 -25.22
C GLY A 45 -17.41 12.68 -26.40
N THR A 46 -16.12 12.51 -26.16
CA THR A 46 -15.05 12.58 -27.18
C THR A 46 -14.62 11.23 -27.71
N GLY A 47 -15.00 10.14 -27.03
CA GLY A 47 -14.49 8.81 -27.29
C GLY A 47 -13.00 8.64 -26.95
N ALA A 48 -12.37 9.61 -26.27
CA ALA A 48 -10.94 9.57 -26.00
C ALA A 48 -10.58 8.47 -24.98
N VAL A 49 -11.42 8.31 -23.95
CA VAL A 49 -11.26 7.25 -22.95
C VAL A 49 -11.56 5.91 -23.59
N TRP A 50 -12.63 5.82 -24.38
CA TRP A 50 -12.97 4.66 -25.19
C TRP A 50 -11.83 4.23 -26.12
N ASN A 51 -11.21 5.18 -26.83
CA ASN A 51 -10.14 4.92 -27.79
C ASN A 51 -8.81 4.56 -27.10
N ALA A 52 -8.51 5.17 -25.95
CA ALA A 52 -7.28 4.88 -25.19
C ALA A 52 -7.22 3.44 -24.70
N TYR A 53 -8.38 2.85 -24.36
CA TYR A 53 -8.46 1.49 -23.83
C TYR A 53 -8.86 0.42 -24.87
N ARG A 54 -9.24 0.83 -26.09
CA ARG A 54 -9.22 0.05 -27.35
C ARG A 54 -9.95 -1.31 -27.31
N ILE A 55 -11.28 -1.34 -27.12
CA ILE A 55 -12.07 -2.59 -27.14
C ILE A 55 -13.42 -2.44 -27.89
N GLY A 56 -13.53 -3.12 -29.05
CA GLY A 56 -14.75 -3.69 -29.67
C GLY A 56 -16.00 -2.83 -29.93
N ASN A 57 -16.47 -2.79 -31.19
CA ASN A 57 -17.64 -2.03 -31.62
C ASN A 57 -18.99 -2.55 -31.05
N SER A 58 -19.77 -1.63 -30.46
CA SER A 58 -21.25 -1.60 -30.37
C SER A 58 -21.99 -2.24 -29.18
N ILE A 59 -21.31 -2.71 -28.13
CA ILE A 59 -21.98 -3.14 -26.87
C ILE A 59 -21.31 -2.42 -25.69
N PRO A 60 -22.06 -1.98 -24.65
CA PRO A 60 -21.49 -1.24 -23.53
C PRO A 60 -20.36 -2.02 -22.85
N LEU A 61 -19.22 -1.36 -22.71
CA LEU A 61 -18.00 -1.86 -22.10
C LEU A 61 -18.04 -1.53 -20.60
N ASN A 62 -17.95 -2.56 -19.76
CA ASN A 62 -17.91 -2.40 -18.31
C ASN A 62 -16.46 -2.53 -17.84
N TYR A 63 -16.04 -1.60 -16.98
CA TYR A 63 -14.71 -1.58 -16.41
C TYR A 63 -14.74 -1.88 -14.92
N VAL A 64 -13.74 -2.61 -14.45
CA VAL A 64 -13.37 -2.65 -13.04
C VAL A 64 -12.02 -1.96 -12.90
N VAL A 65 -11.98 -0.94 -12.05
CA VAL A 65 -10.78 -0.15 -11.78
C VAL A 65 -10.39 -0.39 -10.33
N ASP A 66 -9.09 -0.47 -10.05
CA ASP A 66 -8.62 -0.51 -8.66
C ASP A 66 -8.52 0.89 -8.04
N THR A 67 -8.22 0.97 -6.75
CA THR A 67 -8.02 2.24 -6.02
C THR A 67 -6.84 3.07 -6.49
N THR A 68 -5.92 2.49 -7.27
CA THR A 68 -4.80 3.19 -7.90
C THR A 68 -5.13 3.74 -9.29
N MET A 69 -6.42 3.68 -9.68
CA MET A 69 -6.93 4.14 -10.97
C MET A 69 -6.43 3.31 -12.16
N ILE A 70 -5.98 2.08 -11.92
CA ILE A 70 -5.58 1.16 -12.98
C ILE A 70 -6.81 0.36 -13.41
N VAL A 71 -7.08 0.33 -14.72
CA VAL A 71 -8.09 -0.57 -15.29
C VAL A 71 -7.59 -2.00 -15.14
N ARG A 72 -8.32 -2.78 -14.35
CA ARG A 72 -8.00 -4.17 -14.04
C ARG A 72 -8.76 -5.10 -14.98
N TYR A 73 -10.02 -4.79 -15.30
CA TYR A 73 -10.84 -5.56 -16.23
C TYR A 73 -11.64 -4.66 -17.16
N GLY A 74 -11.84 -5.11 -18.40
CA GLY A 74 -12.75 -4.50 -19.37
C GLY A 74 -13.40 -5.58 -20.22
N ALA A 75 -14.74 -5.63 -20.28
CA ALA A 75 -15.45 -6.56 -21.15
C ALA A 75 -16.70 -5.96 -21.80
N VAL A 76 -16.92 -6.42 -23.02
CA VAL A 76 -18.06 -6.09 -23.86
C VAL A 76 -19.31 -6.78 -23.28
N GLY A 77 -20.32 -6.01 -22.88
CA GLY A 77 -21.51 -6.51 -22.19
C GLY A 77 -21.31 -6.66 -20.68
N PHE A 78 -22.38 -6.98 -19.96
CA PHE A 78 -22.36 -7.16 -18.50
C PHE A 78 -22.66 -8.61 -18.12
N ASN A 79 -21.65 -9.35 -17.65
CA ASN A 79 -21.80 -10.66 -17.04
C ASN A 79 -21.25 -10.61 -15.62
N GLU A 80 -22.15 -10.49 -14.65
CA GLU A 80 -21.79 -10.32 -13.25
C GLU A 80 -20.93 -11.47 -12.71
N SER A 81 -21.30 -12.72 -13.01
CA SER A 81 -20.57 -13.90 -12.52
C SER A 81 -19.13 -13.94 -13.04
N VAL A 82 -18.91 -13.57 -14.30
CA VAL A 82 -17.55 -13.50 -14.87
C VAL A 82 -16.73 -12.40 -14.21
N ILE A 83 -17.32 -11.22 -14.02
CA ILE A 83 -16.66 -10.09 -13.36
C ILE A 83 -16.28 -10.46 -11.91
N ARG A 84 -17.20 -11.08 -11.16
CA ARG A 84 -16.99 -11.52 -9.77
C ARG A 84 -15.86 -12.53 -9.66
N ASN A 85 -15.94 -13.63 -10.40
CA ASN A 85 -14.90 -14.65 -10.41
C ASN A 85 -13.53 -14.05 -10.73
N TRP A 86 -13.50 -13.10 -11.67
CA TRP A 86 -12.26 -12.44 -12.02
C TRP A 86 -11.74 -11.50 -10.91
N ILE A 87 -12.59 -10.68 -10.29
CA ILE A 87 -12.16 -9.83 -9.16
C ILE A 87 -11.66 -10.71 -8.01
N GLU A 88 -12.33 -11.83 -7.73
CA GLU A 88 -11.91 -12.81 -6.72
C GLU A 88 -10.52 -13.40 -6.98
N THR A 89 -10.10 -13.55 -8.24
CA THR A 89 -8.72 -13.96 -8.57
C THR A 89 -7.68 -12.89 -8.27
N LEU A 90 -8.06 -11.60 -8.28
CA LEU A 90 -7.16 -10.49 -7.98
C LEU A 90 -7.20 -10.05 -6.52
N LEU A 91 -8.26 -10.38 -5.81
CA LEU A 91 -8.34 -10.19 -4.38
C LEU A 91 -7.31 -11.11 -3.71
N PRO A 92 -6.64 -10.64 -2.66
CA PRO A 92 -5.91 -11.55 -1.78
C PRO A 92 -6.87 -12.66 -1.37
N GLN A 93 -6.52 -13.92 -1.64
CA GLN A 93 -7.40 -15.04 -1.30
C GLN A 93 -7.57 -15.07 0.22
N THR A 94 -8.73 -14.61 0.69
CA THR A 94 -9.11 -14.62 2.10
C THR A 94 -9.40 -16.06 2.49
N GLY A 95 -8.36 -16.75 2.94
CA GLY A 95 -8.38 -18.16 3.29
C GLY A 95 -7.13 -18.62 4.05
N VAL A 96 -6.43 -17.68 4.67
CA VAL A 96 -5.65 -17.92 5.88
C VAL A 96 -6.02 -16.71 6.72
N GLU A 97 -6.59 -16.89 7.90
CA GLU A 97 -6.20 -15.97 8.97
C GLU A 97 -4.69 -16.05 8.94
N GLU A 98 -4.04 -15.07 8.31
CA GLU A 98 -2.68 -14.76 8.70
C GLU A 98 -2.86 -14.37 10.16
N GLN A 99 -2.85 -15.39 11.02
CA GLN A 99 -2.39 -15.27 12.37
C GLN A 99 -1.08 -14.56 12.14
N GLU A 100 -1.09 -13.22 12.25
CA GLU A 100 0.07 -12.38 12.01
C GLU A 100 1.10 -12.95 12.95
N LEU A 101 1.92 -13.87 12.44
CA LEU A 101 2.91 -14.56 13.24
C LEU A 101 3.74 -13.40 13.74
N PRO A 102 3.77 -13.16 15.06
CA PRO A 102 4.18 -11.87 15.59
C PRO A 102 5.48 -11.47 14.89
N VAL A 103 5.48 -10.43 14.06
CA VAL A 103 6.65 -10.16 13.22
C VAL A 103 7.68 -9.38 14.02
N ALA A 104 8.95 -9.58 13.69
CA ALA A 104 10.01 -8.76 14.22
C ALA A 104 9.76 -7.28 13.81
N ARG A 105 9.64 -6.39 14.79
CA ARG A 105 9.32 -4.98 14.51
C ARG A 105 10.05 -4.00 15.42
N ILE A 106 10.20 -2.77 14.92
CA ILE A 106 10.62 -1.63 15.73
C ILE A 106 9.36 -1.06 16.40
N GLU A 107 9.31 -1.08 17.73
CA GLU A 107 8.24 -0.49 18.54
C GLU A 107 8.36 1.03 18.61
N SER A 108 9.57 1.53 18.82
CA SER A 108 9.84 2.96 18.83
C SER A 108 11.33 3.27 18.70
N VAL A 109 11.62 4.50 18.28
CA VAL A 109 12.97 5.10 18.37
C VAL A 109 12.83 6.38 19.18
N ARG A 110 13.52 6.46 20.33
CA ARG A 110 13.41 7.59 21.25
C ARG A 110 14.78 8.06 21.74
N PRO A 111 14.99 9.38 21.88
CA PRO A 111 14.08 10.45 21.47
C PRO A 111 13.98 10.59 19.94
N SER A 112 12.88 11.14 19.45
CA SER A 112 12.73 11.58 18.06
C SER A 112 11.93 12.89 18.07
N PRO A 113 12.55 14.05 17.75
CA PRO A 113 13.92 14.22 17.27
C PRO A 113 15.01 13.92 18.31
N ALA A 114 16.17 13.41 17.87
CA ALA A 114 17.33 13.10 18.71
C ALA A 114 18.45 14.15 18.58
N ARG A 115 19.01 14.58 19.72
CA ARG A 115 20.24 15.41 19.82
C ARG A 115 21.47 14.63 20.33
N GLY A 116 21.25 13.38 20.71
CA GLY A 116 22.23 12.49 21.31
C GLY A 116 21.79 11.04 21.10
N PRO A 117 22.34 10.06 21.84
CA PRO A 117 22.04 8.66 21.64
C PRO A 117 20.52 8.38 21.58
N ALA A 118 20.10 7.60 20.59
CA ALA A 118 18.71 7.20 20.39
C ALA A 118 18.56 5.70 20.70
N THR A 119 17.57 5.37 21.52
CA THR A 119 17.20 4.00 21.84
C THR A 119 16.16 3.49 20.85
N VAL A 120 16.48 2.37 20.20
CA VAL A 120 15.62 1.60 19.31
C VAL A 120 15.04 0.45 20.12
N ARG A 121 13.73 0.49 20.38
CA ARG A 121 13.01 -0.62 21.03
C ARG A 121 12.46 -1.55 19.96
N LEU A 122 12.76 -2.84 20.09
CA LEU A 122 12.41 -3.90 19.16
C LEU A 122 11.54 -4.94 19.89
N ALA A 123 10.64 -5.59 19.16
CA ALA A 123 9.94 -6.79 19.62
C ALA A 123 10.26 -7.94 18.67
N LEU A 124 10.73 -9.07 19.23
CA LEU A 124 11.07 -10.29 18.49
C LEU A 124 10.17 -11.45 18.95
N PRO A 125 9.49 -12.16 18.04
CA PRO A 125 8.67 -13.32 18.39
C PRO A 125 9.46 -14.56 18.81
N HIS A 126 10.64 -14.73 18.23
CA HIS A 126 11.50 -15.91 18.34
C HIS A 126 12.95 -15.42 18.35
N PRO A 127 13.90 -16.21 18.89
CA PRO A 127 15.33 -15.91 18.73
C PRO A 127 15.69 -15.84 17.25
N ALA A 128 16.39 -14.78 16.85
CA ALA A 128 16.76 -14.56 15.45
C ALA A 128 18.09 -13.82 15.32
N ARG A 129 18.75 -14.00 14.18
CA ARG A 129 19.83 -13.10 13.75
C ARG A 129 19.22 -11.80 13.25
N VAL A 130 19.62 -10.70 13.88
CA VAL A 130 19.11 -9.36 13.67
C VAL A 130 20.21 -8.46 13.14
N SER A 131 19.87 -7.55 12.22
CA SER A 131 20.67 -6.36 11.94
C SER A 131 19.81 -5.12 12.08
N VAL A 132 20.32 -4.10 12.77
CA VAL A 132 19.76 -2.76 12.79
C VAL A 132 20.65 -1.89 11.94
N ARG A 133 20.07 -1.30 10.90
CA ARG A 133 20.74 -0.46 9.91
C ARG A 133 20.13 0.92 9.89
N VAL A 134 20.95 1.91 9.61
CA VAL A 134 20.50 3.30 9.51
C VAL A 134 20.85 3.84 8.15
N PHE A 135 19.85 4.42 7.49
CA PHE A 135 19.97 4.99 6.16
C PHE A 135 19.70 6.49 6.20
N SER A 136 20.40 7.23 5.34
CA SER A 136 20.08 8.63 5.04
C SER A 136 18.77 8.74 4.24
N SER A 137 18.23 9.96 4.12
CA SER A 137 17.07 10.27 3.26
C SER A 137 17.28 9.90 1.78
N ALA A 138 18.52 9.85 1.31
CA ALA A 138 18.89 9.42 -0.04
C ALA A 138 18.98 7.88 -0.18
N GLY A 139 18.67 7.11 0.86
CA GLY A 139 18.74 5.64 0.84
C GLY A 139 20.14 5.06 1.01
N ARG A 140 21.17 5.89 1.21
CA ARG A 140 22.54 5.41 1.51
C ARG A 140 22.61 4.85 2.93
N LEU A 141 23.19 3.66 3.11
CA LEU A 141 23.53 3.09 4.43
C LEU A 141 24.59 3.97 5.12
N VAL A 142 24.29 4.40 6.33
CA VAL A 142 25.12 5.31 7.14
C VAL A 142 25.77 4.57 8.30
N ALA A 143 25.03 3.68 8.96
CA ALA A 143 25.51 2.91 10.10
C ALA A 143 24.81 1.55 10.19
N GLU A 144 25.45 0.58 10.84
CA GLU A 144 24.84 -0.66 11.31
C GLU A 144 25.10 -0.77 12.82
N PRO A 145 24.28 -0.12 13.67
CA PRO A 145 24.56 -0.04 15.10
C PRO A 145 24.55 -1.39 15.82
N PHE A 146 23.92 -2.40 15.22
CA PHE A 146 23.88 -3.74 15.78
C PHE A 146 23.75 -4.78 14.66
N ALA A 147 24.50 -5.87 14.78
CA ALA A 147 24.33 -7.07 13.99
C ALA A 147 24.72 -8.30 14.84
N GLY A 148 23.78 -9.22 15.07
CA GLY A 148 24.03 -10.37 15.95
C GLY A 148 22.78 -11.21 16.23
N GLU A 149 22.94 -12.23 17.06
CA GLU A 149 21.80 -13.03 17.55
C GLU A 149 21.12 -12.34 18.72
N VAL A 150 19.78 -12.34 18.70
CA VAL A 150 18.95 -11.72 19.73
C VAL A 150 17.85 -12.69 20.14
N ALA A 151 17.71 -12.92 21.43
CA ALA A 151 16.64 -13.76 21.98
C ALA A 151 15.26 -13.10 21.81
N ALA A 152 14.20 -13.93 21.85
CA ALA A 152 12.82 -13.47 21.79
C ALA A 152 12.46 -12.47 22.91
N GLY A 153 11.43 -11.69 22.67
CA GLY A 153 10.89 -10.67 23.56
C GLY A 153 11.28 -9.25 23.16
N GLU A 154 11.04 -8.32 24.09
CA GLU A 154 11.40 -6.91 23.90
C GLU A 154 12.88 -6.67 24.16
N ARG A 155 13.51 -5.87 23.30
CA ARG A 155 14.93 -5.53 23.38
C ARG A 155 15.13 -4.06 23.06
N GLU A 156 16.15 -3.48 23.66
CA GLU A 156 16.56 -2.11 23.41
C GLU A 156 18.00 -2.09 22.91
N LEU A 157 18.22 -1.31 21.86
CA LEU A 157 19.55 -1.07 21.29
C LEU A 157 19.78 0.42 21.19
N THR A 158 20.99 0.88 21.49
CA THR A 158 21.33 2.29 21.43
C THR A 158 22.15 2.59 20.19
N TRP A 159 21.72 3.59 19.42
CA TRP A 159 22.52 4.18 18.37
C TRP A 159 23.04 5.56 18.81
N ASN A 160 24.36 5.73 18.86
CA ASN A 160 25.02 6.95 19.32
C ASN A 160 25.01 8.10 18.30
N LEU A 161 24.16 8.02 17.27
CA LEU A 161 24.13 8.94 16.13
C LEU A 161 25.49 9.05 15.42
N ALA A 162 26.22 7.93 15.38
CA ALA A 162 27.51 7.83 14.71
C ALA A 162 27.40 6.98 13.43
N ASP A 163 28.14 7.35 12.39
CA ASP A 163 28.25 6.57 11.16
C ASP A 163 29.19 5.36 11.31
N GLY A 164 29.40 4.61 10.22
CA GLY A 164 30.32 3.46 10.19
C GLY A 164 31.79 3.78 10.49
N ARG A 165 32.19 5.06 10.53
CA ARG A 165 33.53 5.52 10.91
C ARG A 165 33.61 5.99 12.37
N GLY A 166 32.47 6.02 13.07
CA GLY A 166 32.37 6.57 14.41
C GLY A 166 32.19 8.09 14.45
N GLU A 167 32.02 8.75 13.30
CA GLU A 167 31.79 10.19 13.23
C GLU A 167 30.31 10.50 13.44
N ARG A 168 30.02 11.62 14.12
CA ARG A 168 28.62 12.03 14.34
C ARG A 168 27.95 12.34 13.00
N VAL A 169 26.77 11.78 12.80
CA VAL A 169 25.96 12.05 11.61
C VAL A 169 25.40 13.47 11.67
N PRO A 170 25.29 14.18 10.54
CA PRO A 170 24.73 15.53 10.51
C PRO A 170 23.24 15.53 10.87
N ALA A 171 22.72 16.68 11.31
CA ALA A 171 21.28 16.88 11.44
C ALA A 171 20.55 16.55 10.13
N GLY A 172 19.39 15.90 10.25
CA GLY A 172 18.64 15.44 9.09
C GLY A 172 17.66 14.32 9.40
N THR A 173 17.05 13.78 8.34
CA THR A 173 16.14 12.64 8.43
C THR A 173 16.89 11.36 8.11
N TYR A 174 16.74 10.37 8.99
CA TYR A 174 17.29 9.04 8.88
C TYR A 174 16.19 8.00 8.99
N PHE A 175 16.44 6.83 8.43
CA PHE A 175 15.55 5.68 8.55
C PHE A 175 16.28 4.55 9.24
N VAL A 176 15.73 4.10 10.37
CA VAL A 176 16.21 2.93 11.11
C VAL A 176 15.45 1.73 10.59
N GLU A 177 16.18 0.70 10.16
CA GLU A 177 15.65 -0.55 9.63
C GLU A 177 16.12 -1.71 10.51
N LEU A 178 15.18 -2.55 10.92
CA LEU A 178 15.38 -3.84 11.54
C LEU A 178 15.23 -4.89 10.45
N ASN A 179 16.25 -5.72 10.23
CA ASN A 179 16.12 -6.96 9.47
C ASN A 179 16.24 -8.15 10.43
N ALA A 180 15.25 -9.05 10.43
CA ALA A 180 15.26 -10.28 11.21
C ALA A 180 14.56 -11.39 10.43
N ALA A 181 15.23 -12.54 10.25
CA ALA A 181 14.68 -13.71 9.57
C ALA A 181 14.04 -13.43 8.18
N GLY A 182 14.61 -12.49 7.40
CA GLY A 182 14.10 -12.12 6.08
C GLY A 182 12.95 -11.12 6.08
N GLN A 183 12.47 -10.70 7.26
CA GLN A 183 11.50 -9.62 7.43
C GLN A 183 12.21 -8.30 7.75
N ALA A 184 11.72 -7.21 7.19
CA ALA A 184 12.23 -5.86 7.42
C ALA A 184 11.16 -4.96 8.02
N SER A 185 11.51 -4.24 9.09
CA SER A 185 10.67 -3.20 9.72
C SER A 185 11.45 -1.89 9.75
N ARG A 186 10.82 -0.78 9.36
CA ARG A 186 11.51 0.50 9.21
C ARG A 186 10.75 1.64 9.89
N THR A 187 11.47 2.57 10.48
CA THR A 187 10.90 3.78 11.07
C THR A 187 11.80 4.99 10.86
N LYS A 188 11.21 6.18 10.97
CA LYS A 188 11.89 7.46 10.75
C LYS A 188 12.46 8.01 12.06
N LEU A 189 13.69 8.52 12.00
CA LEU A 189 14.32 9.27 13.06
C LEU A 189 14.79 10.62 12.52
N SER A 190 14.42 11.70 13.20
CA SER A 190 15.00 13.02 12.95
C SER A 190 16.18 13.25 13.89
N VAL A 191 17.33 13.64 13.37
CA VAL A 191 18.52 14.05 14.14
C VAL A 191 18.66 15.56 14.07
N LEU A 192 18.99 16.16 15.21
CA LEU A 192 19.29 17.57 15.40
C LEU A 192 20.75 17.72 15.86
N ASP A 193 21.31 18.90 15.63
CA ASP A 193 22.62 19.28 16.18
C ASP A 193 22.58 19.39 17.72
#